data_AF-A0A388TCP6-F1
#
_entry.id   AF-A0A388TCP6-F1
#
_cell.length_a   1.000
_cell.length_b   1.000
_cell.length_c   1.000
_cell.angle_alpha   90.00
_cell.angle_beta   90.00
_cell.angle_gamma   90.00
#
_symmetry.space_group_name_H-M   'P 1'
#
loop_
_entity.id
_entity.type
_entity.pdbx_description
1 polymer ?
#
loop_
_entity_poly.entity_id
_entity_poly.type
_entity_poly.pdbx_seq_one_letter_code
_entity_poly.pdbx_strand_id
1 'polypeptide(L)' 'MTEAEATKKIIDELYAVREQIYNDTKNLSEKEYVLYFNNNAQNIIKRSGYRAVYLNDGSGYKIEKN' A
#
# COMPACT_ATOMS: atom_id res chain seq x y z
N MET A 1 10.11 -11.55 -15.34
CA MET A 1 9.92 -10.47 -14.36
C MET A 1 10.70 -10.82 -13.11
N THR A 2 11.65 -10.00 -12.72
CA THR A 2 12.44 -10.13 -11.49
C THR A 2 11.63 -9.65 -10.28
N GLU A 3 12.10 -9.97 -9.07
CA GLU A 3 11.47 -9.47 -7.83
C GLU A 3 11.51 -7.94 -7.76
N ALA A 4 12.60 -7.32 -8.21
CA ALA A 4 12.71 -5.87 -8.27
C ALA A 4 11.68 -5.22 -9.22
N GLU A 5 11.45 -5.83 -10.39
CA GLU A 5 10.45 -5.35 -11.35
C GLU A 5 9.01 -5.48 -10.80
N ALA A 6 8.72 -6.59 -10.11
CA ALA A 6 7.42 -6.80 -9.49
C ALA A 6 7.16 -5.82 -8.32
N THR A 7 8.15 -5.61 -7.45
CA THR A 7 8.05 -4.64 -6.35
C THR A 7 7.90 -3.21 -6.88
N LYS A 8 8.63 -2.86 -7.96
CA LYS A 8 8.45 -1.55 -8.61
C LYS A 8 7.02 -1.36 -9.11
N LYS A 9 6.45 -2.37 -9.79
CA LYS A 9 5.07 -2.31 -10.27
C LYS A 9 4.07 -2.10 -9.14
N ILE A 10 4.26 -2.77 -7.99
CA ILE A 10 3.42 -2.57 -6.80
C ILE A 10 3.50 -1.13 -6.31
N ILE A 11 4.72 -0.57 -6.23
CA ILE A 11 4.94 0.83 -5.81
C ILE A 11 4.26 1.79 -6.80
N ASP A 12 4.40 1.58 -8.11
CA ASP A 12 3.76 2.40 -9.14
C ASP A 12 2.22 2.37 -8.99
N GLU A 13 1.62 1.21 -8.71
CA GLU A 13 0.19 1.07 -8.46
C GLU A 13 -0.26 1.80 -7.17
N LEU A 14 0.55 1.76 -6.10
CA LEU A 14 0.29 2.53 -4.87
C LEU A 14 0.28 4.04 -5.12
N TYR A 15 1.21 4.53 -5.94
CA TYR A 15 1.24 5.94 -6.31
C TYR A 15 0.08 6.34 -7.22
N ALA A 16 -0.33 5.47 -8.14
CA ALA A 16 -1.44 5.73 -9.05
C ALA A 16 -2.78 5.94 -8.32
N VAL A 17 -3.00 5.27 -7.18
CA VAL A 17 -4.24 5.42 -6.40
C VAL A 17 -4.20 6.59 -5.39
N ARG A 18 -3.08 7.31 -5.27
CA ARG A 18 -2.91 8.35 -4.25
C ARG A 18 -3.93 9.48 -4.35
N GLU A 19 -4.19 9.96 -5.57
CA GLU A 19 -5.16 11.05 -5.80
C GLU A 19 -6.60 10.61 -5.48
N GLN A 20 -6.95 9.38 -5.88
CA GLN A 20 -8.25 8.79 -5.54
C GLN A 20 -8.41 8.67 -4.02
N ILE A 21 -7.41 8.09 -3.32
CA ILE A 21 -7.45 7.96 -1.86
C ILE A 21 -7.62 9.33 -1.22
N TYR A 22 -6.84 10.33 -1.62
CA TYR A 22 -6.96 11.68 -1.07
C TYR A 22 -8.39 12.24 -1.23
N ASN A 23 -8.98 12.09 -2.42
CA ASN A 23 -10.33 12.57 -2.70
C ASN A 23 -11.40 11.82 -1.89
N ASP A 24 -11.29 10.50 -1.76
CA ASP A 24 -12.19 9.65 -0.98
C ASP A 24 -12.11 9.98 0.52
N THR A 25 -10.92 10.34 1.01
CA THR A 25 -10.65 10.53 2.45
C THR A 25 -10.57 11.98 2.89
N LYS A 26 -10.79 12.97 2.02
CA LYS A 26 -10.56 14.41 2.32
C LYS A 26 -11.37 14.95 3.51
N ASN A 27 -12.46 14.28 3.87
CA ASN A 27 -13.34 14.63 4.99
C ASN A 27 -13.25 13.64 6.16
N LEU A 28 -12.37 12.65 6.09
CA LEU A 28 -12.17 11.64 7.13
C LEU A 28 -11.20 12.16 8.19
N SER A 29 -11.29 11.60 9.40
CA SER A 29 -10.25 11.79 10.40
C SER A 29 -8.92 11.17 9.94
N GLU A 30 -7.81 11.61 10.52
CA GLU A 30 -6.48 11.04 10.24
C GLU A 30 -6.46 9.52 10.45
N LYS A 31 -7.11 9.03 11.52
CA LYS A 31 -7.19 7.59 11.82
C LYS A 31 -7.92 6.81 10.72
N GLU A 32 -9.03 7.35 10.22
CA GLU A 32 -9.80 6.74 9.14
C GLU A 32 -9.07 6.79 7.80
N TYR A 33 -8.40 7.92 7.51
CA TYR A 33 -7.51 8.03 6.35
C TYR A 33 -6.41 6.97 6.36
N VAL A 34 -5.69 6.82 7.48
CA VAL A 34 -4.62 5.83 7.63
C VAL A 34 -5.16 4.42 7.44
N LEU A 35 -6.33 4.10 8.01
CA LEU A 35 -6.98 2.81 7.83
C LEU A 35 -7.35 2.55 6.35
N TYR A 36 -7.95 3.54 5.67
CA TYR A 36 -8.34 3.43 4.27
C TYR A 36 -7.13 3.24 3.35
N PHE A 37 -6.08 4.03 3.57
CA PHE A 37 -4.82 3.91 2.84
C PHE A 37 -4.19 2.52 3.05
N ASN A 38 -4.09 2.06 4.30
CA ASN A 38 -3.53 0.75 4.63
C ASN A 38 -4.30 -0.41 3.99
N ASN A 39 -5.63 -0.35 3.99
CA ASN A 39 -6.47 -1.36 3.34
C ASN A 39 -6.24 -1.41 1.82
N ASN A 40 -6.18 -0.25 1.16
CA ASN A 40 -5.87 -0.17 -0.27
C ASN A 40 -4.48 -0.73 -0.56
N ALA A 41 -3.48 -0.33 0.23
CA ALA A 41 -2.12 -0.81 0.06
C ALA A 41 -2.01 -2.34 0.21
N GLN A 42 -2.61 -2.91 1.26
CA GLN A 42 -2.63 -4.35 1.46
C GLN A 42 -3.32 -5.10 0.30
N ASN A 43 -4.42 -4.56 -0.24
CA ASN A 43 -5.11 -5.15 -1.38
C ASN A 43 -4.24 -5.14 -2.64
N ILE A 44 -3.53 -4.04 -2.92
CA ILE A 44 -2.60 -3.90 -4.05
C ILE A 44 -1.43 -4.87 -3.94
N ILE A 45 -0.86 -5.01 -2.74
CA ILE A 45 0.25 -5.92 -2.48
C ILE A 45 -0.22 -7.38 -2.63
N LYS A 46 -1.37 -7.72 -2.05
CA LYS A 46 -1.95 -9.08 -2.09
C LYS A 46 -2.32 -9.52 -3.49
N ARG A 47 -2.98 -8.66 -4.30
CA ARG A 47 -3.34 -9.00 -5.70
C ARG A 47 -2.13 -9.24 -6.58
N SER A 48 -0.98 -8.70 -6.19
CA SER A 48 0.29 -8.86 -6.89
C SER A 48 1.03 -10.14 -6.50
N GLY A 49 0.51 -10.93 -5.55
CA GLY A 49 1.14 -12.15 -5.05
C GLY A 49 2.17 -11.94 -3.94
N TYR A 50 2.16 -10.76 -3.30
CA TYR A 50 3.07 -10.38 -2.23
C TYR A 50 2.32 -10.19 -0.91
N ARG A 51 3.05 -10.04 0.20
CA ARG A 51 2.54 -9.66 1.51
C ARG A 51 3.23 -8.40 2.02
N ALA A 52 2.49 -7.62 2.80
CA ALA A 52 3.04 -6.51 3.58
C ALA A 52 3.50 -7.03 4.95
N VAL A 53 4.77 -6.81 5.30
CA VAL A 53 5.34 -7.14 6.61
C VAL A 53 5.63 -5.84 7.35
N TYR A 54 4.86 -5.56 8.40
CA TYR A 54 5.02 -4.35 9.19
C TYR A 54 6.36 -4.31 9.92
N LEU A 55 6.97 -3.13 9.93
CA LEU A 55 8.18 -2.89 10.70
C LEU A 55 7.82 -2.78 12.19
N ASN A 56 8.68 -3.32 13.06
CA ASN A 56 8.46 -3.32 14.51
C ASN A 56 8.39 -1.90 15.11
N ASP A 57 8.93 -0.90 14.42
CA ASP A 57 8.89 0.51 14.81
C ASP A 57 7.63 1.24 14.33
N GLY A 58 6.74 0.57 13.60
CA GLY A 58 5.51 1.16 13.05
C GLY A 58 5.73 2.19 11.94
N SER A 59 6.98 2.40 11.49
CA SER A 59 7.32 3.42 10.49
C SER A 59 6.84 3.07 9.07
N GLY A 60 6.45 1.81 8.84
CA GLY A 60 5.95 1.35 7.55
C GLY A 60 5.89 -0.17 7.43
N TYR A 61 6.02 -0.67 6.21
CA TYR A 61 6.02 -2.09 5.88
C TYR A 61 7.05 -2.42 4.78
N LYS A 62 7.53 -3.66 4.79
CA LYS A 62 8.27 -4.27 3.68
C LYS A 62 7.30 -5.05 2.79
N ILE A 63 7.59 -5.10 1.50
CA ILE A 63 6.88 -5.94 0.54
C ILE A 63 7.71 -7.21 0.36
N GLU A 64 7.15 -8.36 0.71
CA GLU A 64 7.81 -9.66 0.58
C GLU A 64 7.00 -10.59 -0.31
N LYS A 65 7.67 -11.41 -1.11
CA LYS A 65 7.00 -12.44 -1.89
C LYS A 65 6.36 -13.47 -0.95
N ASN A 66 5.12 -13.87 -1.24
CA ASN A 66 4.47 -14.98 -0.51
C ASN A 66 5.22 -16.30 -0.71
#